data_AF-A0A537NNG7-F1
#
_entry.id   AF-A0A537NNG7-F1
#
_cell.length_a   1.000
_cell.length_b   1.000
_cell.length_c   1.000
_cell.angle_alpha   90.00
_cell.angle_beta   90.00
_cell.angle_gamma   90.00
#
_symmetry.space_group_name_H-M   'P 1'
#
loop_
_entity.id
_entity.type
_entity.pdbx_description
1 polymer ?
#
loop_
_entity_poly.entity_id
_entity_poly.type
_entity_poly.pdbx_seq_one_letter_code
_entity_poly.pdbx_strand_id
1 'polypeptide(L)'
;MELIDQVHQVLGRYRDDDIRSGWISGFDEQTGRHHPTAGGLRIGKPLKERDADEPLDERLEWDRDGQYFHYLTKWMHALCQAGFATGNIAYVRWAVELGQAAFAGFTRRAASGRVIGLHWKMSIDLSRPLVAAMGMHDALDGFITLRELQHAATTLSDAGANDLSEATKSLAALCQ
;
A
#
# COMPACT_ATOMS: atom_id res chain seq x y z
N MET A 1 10.49 12.59 -13.32
CA MET A 1 9.29 12.43 -12.47
C MET A 1 8.13 11.76 -13.19
N GLU A 2 8.03 11.86 -14.53
CA GLU A 2 6.98 11.24 -15.36
C GLU A 2 6.64 9.77 -15.00
N LEU A 3 7.63 8.96 -14.61
CA LEU A 3 7.39 7.57 -14.17
C LEU A 3 6.52 7.47 -12.91
N ILE A 4 6.74 8.32 -11.89
CA ILE A 4 5.95 8.28 -10.66
C ILE A 4 4.52 8.70 -10.96
N ASP A 5 4.35 9.76 -11.77
CA ASP A 5 3.03 10.21 -12.20
C ASP A 5 2.32 9.11 -13.00
N GLN A 6 3.01 8.44 -13.92
CA GLN A 6 2.46 7.31 -14.69
C GLN A 6 2.06 6.15 -13.77
N VAL A 7 2.91 5.77 -12.82
CA VAL A 7 2.60 4.72 -11.83
C VAL A 7 1.34 5.07 -11.06
N HIS A 8 1.21 6.31 -10.59
CA HIS A 8 0.05 6.76 -9.83
C HIS A 8 -1.22 6.81 -10.69
N GLN A 9 -1.13 7.33 -11.91
CA GLN A 9 -2.27 7.40 -12.82
C GLN A 9 -2.75 6.01 -13.27
N VAL A 10 -1.84 5.06 -13.45
CA VAL A 10 -2.21 3.71 -13.91
C VAL A 10 -2.56 2.80 -12.73
N LEU A 11 -1.73 2.77 -11.69
CA LEU A 11 -1.81 1.79 -10.59
C LEU A 11 -2.58 2.29 -9.36
N GLY A 12 -2.83 3.60 -9.24
CA GLY A 12 -3.72 4.16 -8.21
C GLY A 12 -5.21 4.09 -8.59
N ARG A 13 -5.52 3.53 -9.75
CA ARG A 13 -6.88 3.44 -10.31
C ARG A 13 -7.29 1.99 -10.52
N TYR A 14 -8.60 1.76 -10.55
CA TYR A 14 -9.16 0.51 -11.03
C TYR A 14 -8.73 0.25 -12.48
N ARG A 15 -8.75 -1.02 -12.87
CA ARG A 15 -8.42 -1.43 -14.23
C ARG A 15 -9.52 -0.98 -15.19
N ASP A 16 -9.16 -0.74 -16.44
CA ASP A 16 -10.13 -0.36 -17.48
C ASP A 16 -11.14 -1.47 -17.81
N ASP A 17 -10.81 -2.72 -17.48
CA ASP A 17 -11.67 -3.89 -17.65
C ASP A 17 -12.40 -4.31 -16.36
N ASP A 18 -12.28 -3.56 -15.26
CA ASP A 18 -13.03 -3.75 -14.02
C ASP A 18 -14.41 -3.06 -14.11
N ILE A 19 -15.40 -3.58 -13.37
CA ILE A 19 -16.71 -2.92 -13.26
C ILE A 19 -16.63 -1.64 -12.42
N ARG A 20 -15.69 -1.59 -11.47
CA ARG A 20 -15.33 -0.40 -10.70
C ARG A 20 -14.44 0.48 -11.56
N SER A 21 -14.57 1.80 -11.39
CA SER A 21 -13.83 2.78 -12.19
C SER A 21 -13.31 3.92 -11.32
N GLY A 22 -12.29 4.63 -11.80
CA GLY A 22 -11.72 5.78 -11.10
C GLY A 22 -10.62 5.42 -10.13
N TRP A 23 -10.34 6.30 -9.17
CA TRP A 23 -9.32 6.09 -8.14
C TRP A 23 -9.73 4.97 -7.19
N ILE A 24 -8.77 4.13 -6.80
CA ILE A 24 -9.00 3.01 -5.85
C ILE A 24 -9.52 3.55 -4.51
N SER A 25 -9.08 4.74 -4.10
CA SER A 25 -9.54 5.44 -2.90
C SER A 25 -11.02 5.84 -2.91
N GLY A 26 -11.69 5.75 -4.07
CA GLY A 26 -13.06 6.26 -4.25
C GLY A 26 -13.15 7.78 -4.36
N PHE A 27 -12.02 8.49 -4.41
CA PHE A 27 -11.98 9.93 -4.60
C PHE A 27 -12.36 10.35 -6.02
N ASP A 28 -12.87 11.58 -6.14
CA ASP A 28 -13.05 12.22 -7.44
C ASP A 28 -11.72 12.50 -8.14
N GLU A 29 -11.79 12.91 -9.41
CA GLU A 29 -10.61 13.08 -10.25
C GLU A 29 -9.62 14.12 -9.69
N GLN A 30 -10.14 15.22 -9.12
CA GLN A 30 -9.31 16.28 -8.57
C GLN A 30 -8.62 15.83 -7.28
N THR A 31 -9.37 15.26 -6.34
CA THR A 31 -8.85 14.82 -5.04
C THR A 31 -7.90 13.64 -5.20
N GLY A 32 -8.25 12.67 -6.05
CA GLY A 32 -7.40 11.52 -6.31
C GLY A 32 -6.07 11.89 -6.97
N ARG A 33 -6.01 12.93 -7.82
CA ARG A 33 -4.73 13.45 -8.33
C ARG A 33 -3.81 14.00 -7.24
N HIS A 34 -4.37 14.56 -6.18
CA HIS A 34 -3.60 15.07 -5.04
C HIS A 34 -3.22 13.96 -4.04
N HIS A 35 -4.03 12.88 -3.99
CA HIS A 35 -3.90 11.75 -3.07
C HIS A 35 -3.90 10.39 -3.80
N PRO A 36 -2.99 10.17 -4.76
CA PRO A 36 -3.05 9.04 -5.69
C PRO A 36 -2.81 7.68 -5.03
N THR A 37 -2.23 7.65 -3.83
CA THR A 37 -1.86 6.43 -3.10
C THR A 37 -2.77 6.15 -1.89
N ALA A 38 -3.78 6.99 -1.64
CA ALA A 38 -4.65 6.88 -0.47
C ALA A 38 -5.50 5.59 -0.44
N GLY A 39 -5.71 4.94 -1.59
CA GLY A 39 -6.35 3.62 -1.69
C GLY A 39 -5.36 2.46 -1.82
N GLY A 40 -4.06 2.74 -1.73
CA GLY A 40 -3.01 1.82 -2.12
C GLY A 40 -2.64 1.89 -3.61
N LEU A 41 -1.90 0.91 -4.10
CA LEU A 41 -1.49 0.78 -5.51
C LEU A 41 -1.57 -0.68 -5.94
N ARG A 42 -2.26 -0.95 -7.05
CA ARG A 42 -2.29 -2.30 -7.63
C ARG A 42 -0.94 -2.69 -8.24
N ILE A 43 -0.69 -3.98 -8.37
CA ILE A 43 0.56 -4.49 -8.95
C ILE A 43 0.59 -4.37 -10.48
N GLY A 44 -0.57 -4.33 -11.13
CA GLY A 44 -0.69 -4.16 -12.58
C GLY A 44 -0.45 -5.42 -13.40
N LYS A 45 -0.80 -6.59 -12.85
CA LYS A 45 -0.67 -7.87 -13.56
C LYS A 45 -1.69 -8.00 -14.71
N PRO A 46 -1.43 -8.83 -15.74
CA PRO A 46 -2.32 -8.95 -16.89
C PRO A 46 -3.71 -9.47 -16.52
N LEU A 47 -3.79 -10.48 -15.65
CA LEU A 47 -5.07 -11.05 -15.24
C LEU A 47 -5.68 -10.21 -14.12
N LYS A 48 -7.02 -10.18 -14.08
CA LYS A 48 -7.77 -9.55 -13.00
C LYS A 48 -7.47 -10.20 -11.65
N GLU A 49 -7.78 -9.51 -10.57
CA GLU A 49 -7.83 -10.16 -9.26
C GLU A 49 -8.85 -11.30 -9.24
N ARG A 50 -8.67 -12.27 -8.34
CA ARG A 50 -9.59 -13.39 -8.14
C ARG A 50 -10.93 -12.90 -7.57
N ASP A 51 -12.05 -13.36 -8.13
CA ASP A 51 -13.37 -13.05 -7.60
C ASP A 51 -13.60 -13.68 -6.20
N ALA A 52 -14.57 -13.16 -5.45
CA ALA A 52 -14.79 -13.56 -4.06
C ALA A 52 -15.24 -15.03 -3.93
N ASP A 53 -16.03 -15.51 -4.89
CA ASP A 53 -16.56 -16.87 -4.98
C ASP A 53 -15.67 -17.83 -5.80
N GLU A 54 -14.63 -17.31 -6.45
CA GLU A 54 -13.70 -18.12 -7.23
C GLU A 54 -12.68 -18.83 -6.32
N PRO A 55 -12.50 -20.16 -6.47
CA PRO A 55 -11.53 -20.93 -5.68
C PRO A 55 -10.08 -20.47 -5.94
N LEU A 56 -9.23 -20.64 -4.92
CA LEU A 56 -7.80 -20.32 -5.04
C LEU A 56 -7.09 -21.34 -5.96
N ASP A 57 -6.56 -20.85 -7.07
CA ASP A 57 -5.49 -21.52 -7.83
C ASP A 57 -4.17 -20.80 -7.51
N GLU A 58 -3.31 -21.45 -6.73
CA GLU A 58 -2.05 -20.86 -6.25
C GLU A 58 -1.13 -20.42 -7.38
N ARG A 59 -1.11 -21.16 -8.51
CA ARG A 59 -0.23 -20.84 -9.63
C ARG A 59 -0.76 -19.66 -10.41
N LEU A 60 -2.08 -19.62 -10.63
CA LEU A 60 -2.72 -18.51 -11.32
C LEU A 60 -2.64 -17.20 -10.52
N GLU A 61 -2.64 -17.28 -9.19
CA GLU A 61 -2.62 -16.10 -8.31
C GLU A 61 -1.35 -15.24 -8.47
N TRP A 62 -0.24 -15.81 -8.94
CA TRP A 62 0.99 -15.09 -9.27
C TRP A 62 0.87 -14.15 -10.49
N ASP A 63 -0.10 -14.43 -11.36
CA ASP A 63 -0.37 -13.69 -12.60
C ASP A 63 -1.59 -12.78 -12.49
N ARG A 64 -2.23 -12.74 -11.32
CA ARG A 64 -3.42 -11.93 -11.01
C ARG A 64 -3.08 -10.60 -10.38
N ASP A 65 -3.88 -9.58 -10.71
CA ASP A 65 -3.78 -8.25 -10.10
C ASP A 65 -4.19 -8.29 -8.62
N GLY A 66 -4.13 -7.15 -7.97
CA GLY A 66 -4.36 -6.97 -6.54
C GLY A 66 -3.27 -6.08 -5.94
N GLN A 67 -3.20 -6.04 -4.62
CA GLN A 67 -2.15 -5.32 -3.91
C GLN A 67 -1.29 -6.29 -3.10
N TYR A 68 0.02 -6.00 -3.03
CA TYR A 68 1.00 -6.83 -2.34
C TYR A 68 1.81 -5.97 -1.39
N PHE A 69 1.82 -6.32 -0.10
CA PHE A 69 2.46 -5.52 0.93
C PHE A 69 3.94 -5.22 0.60
N HIS A 70 4.69 -6.24 0.19
CA HIS A 70 6.11 -6.13 -0.19
C HIS A 70 6.41 -5.15 -1.33
N TYR A 71 5.55 -5.09 -2.34
CA TYR A 71 5.79 -4.15 -3.45
C TYR A 71 5.40 -2.72 -3.05
N LEU A 72 4.41 -2.58 -2.16
CA LEU A 72 4.06 -1.27 -1.61
C LEU A 72 5.19 -0.71 -0.75
N THR A 73 5.83 -1.52 0.11
CA THR A 73 6.97 -1.04 0.94
C THR A 73 8.14 -0.56 0.07
N LYS A 74 8.44 -1.26 -1.02
CA LYS A 74 9.45 -0.81 -2.01
C LYS A 74 9.08 0.53 -2.66
N TRP A 75 7.81 0.72 -3.02
CA TRP A 75 7.38 1.96 -3.65
C TRP A 75 7.35 3.13 -2.65
N MET A 76 6.94 2.88 -1.41
CA MET A 76 7.04 3.84 -0.31
C MET A 76 8.49 4.32 -0.14
N HIS A 77 9.46 3.39 -0.09
CA HIS A 77 10.89 3.72 -0.04
C HIS A 77 11.30 4.60 -1.24
N ALA A 78 10.94 4.19 -2.47
CA ALA A 78 11.27 4.96 -3.67
C ALA A 78 10.71 6.40 -3.64
N LEU A 79 9.49 6.58 -3.12
CA LEU A 79 8.88 7.90 -2.94
C LEU A 79 9.62 8.73 -1.88
N CYS A 80 10.05 8.14 -0.77
CA CYS A 80 10.90 8.82 0.21
C CYS A 80 12.22 9.28 -0.39
N GLN A 81 12.91 8.41 -1.13
CA GLN A 81 14.15 8.74 -1.81
C GLN A 81 13.95 9.87 -2.85
N ALA A 82 12.84 9.84 -3.60
CA ALA A 82 12.48 10.93 -4.50
C ALA A 82 12.23 12.24 -3.75
N GLY A 83 11.56 12.19 -2.59
CA GLY A 83 11.34 13.33 -1.70
C GLY A 83 12.65 13.98 -1.26
N PHE A 84 13.60 13.19 -0.76
CA PHE A 84 14.92 13.69 -0.38
C PHE A 84 15.73 14.24 -1.54
N ALA A 85 15.72 13.54 -2.69
CA ALA A 85 16.51 13.95 -3.86
C ALA A 85 16.00 15.24 -4.50
N THR A 86 14.70 15.54 -4.39
CA THR A 86 14.08 16.69 -5.07
C THR A 86 13.67 17.82 -4.13
N GLY A 87 13.60 17.56 -2.82
CA GLY A 87 12.98 18.46 -1.85
C GLY A 87 11.46 18.58 -1.98
N ASN A 88 10.81 17.80 -2.85
CA ASN A 88 9.37 17.86 -3.05
C ASN A 88 8.64 17.00 -2.00
N ILE A 89 8.03 17.68 -1.05
CA ILE A 89 7.24 17.11 0.05
C ILE A 89 6.08 16.22 -0.42
N ALA A 90 5.55 16.41 -1.63
CA ALA A 90 4.45 15.60 -2.14
C ALA A 90 4.79 14.10 -2.17
N TYR A 91 6.03 13.74 -2.51
CA TYR A 91 6.44 12.33 -2.56
C TYR A 91 6.42 11.68 -1.19
N VAL A 92 6.87 12.39 -0.16
CA VAL A 92 6.81 11.91 1.23
C VAL A 92 5.36 11.76 1.67
N ARG A 93 4.48 12.71 1.33
CA ARG A 93 3.05 12.61 1.64
C ARG A 93 2.44 11.35 1.03
N TRP A 94 2.68 11.10 -0.26
CA TRP A 94 2.15 9.92 -0.94
C TRP A 94 2.73 8.62 -0.39
N ALA A 95 3.99 8.62 0.06
CA ALA A 95 4.57 7.47 0.74
C ALA A 95 3.83 7.18 2.06
N VAL A 96 3.56 8.23 2.86
CA VAL A 96 2.85 8.10 4.14
C VAL A 96 1.41 7.64 3.93
N GLU A 97 0.69 8.22 2.97
CA GLU A 97 -0.66 7.78 2.60
C GLU A 97 -0.68 6.30 2.19
N LEU A 98 0.31 5.89 1.38
CA LEU A 98 0.45 4.49 0.98
C LEU A 98 0.72 3.58 2.19
N GLY A 99 1.56 4.01 3.12
CA GLY A 99 1.85 3.30 4.37
C GLY A 99 0.60 3.12 5.24
N GLN A 100 -0.23 4.15 5.35
CA GLN A 100 -1.50 4.10 6.09
C GLN A 100 -2.49 3.13 5.44
N ALA A 101 -2.71 3.25 4.13
CA ALA A 101 -3.60 2.36 3.38
C ALA A 101 -3.13 0.90 3.46
N ALA A 102 -1.83 0.66 3.28
CA ALA A 102 -1.24 -0.67 3.37
C ALA A 102 -1.37 -1.25 4.78
N PHE A 103 -1.07 -0.49 5.83
CA PHE A 103 -1.22 -1.00 7.19
C PHE A 103 -2.70 -1.32 7.51
N ALA A 104 -3.63 -0.44 7.13
CA ALA A 104 -5.05 -0.66 7.36
C ALA A 104 -5.59 -1.90 6.62
N GLY A 105 -5.23 -2.06 5.35
CA GLY A 105 -5.76 -3.13 4.48
C GLY A 105 -5.12 -4.50 4.73
N PHE A 106 -3.81 -4.58 4.97
CA PHE A 106 -3.11 -5.86 5.03
C PHE A 106 -3.07 -6.49 6.43
N THR A 107 -3.40 -5.72 7.46
CA THR A 107 -3.30 -6.18 8.85
C THR A 107 -4.38 -7.20 9.21
N ARG A 108 -3.94 -8.40 9.62
CA ARG A 108 -4.82 -9.41 10.21
C ARG A 108 -4.96 -9.18 11.71
N ARG A 109 -6.20 -9.11 12.19
CA ARG A 109 -6.53 -8.87 13.61
C ARG A 109 -7.20 -10.08 14.24
N ALA A 110 -6.86 -10.35 15.50
CA ALA A 110 -7.61 -11.27 16.35
C ALA A 110 -8.96 -10.65 16.75
N ALA A 111 -9.88 -11.45 17.31
CA ALA A 111 -11.15 -10.96 17.85
C ALA A 111 -10.97 -9.85 18.92
N SER A 112 -9.82 -9.83 19.62
CA SER A 112 -9.46 -8.78 20.57
C SER A 112 -9.01 -7.46 19.93
N GLY A 113 -8.95 -7.38 18.60
CA GLY A 113 -8.41 -6.24 17.85
C GLY A 113 -6.88 -6.22 17.72
N ARG A 114 -6.17 -7.11 18.43
CA ARG A 114 -4.71 -7.23 18.36
C ARG A 114 -4.26 -7.63 16.96
N VAL A 115 -3.22 -6.97 16.46
CA VAL A 115 -2.53 -7.35 15.22
C VAL A 115 -1.80 -8.68 15.42
N ILE A 116 -2.09 -9.66 14.57
CA ILE A 116 -1.54 -11.04 14.66
C ILE A 116 -0.88 -11.50 13.35
N GLY A 117 -0.66 -10.58 12.42
CA GLY A 117 0.08 -10.84 11.20
C GLY A 117 -0.39 -9.96 10.05
N LEU A 118 0.14 -10.25 8.88
CA LEU A 118 -0.23 -9.60 7.63
C LEU A 118 -0.80 -10.62 6.65
N HIS A 119 -1.57 -10.12 5.68
CA HIS A 119 -1.89 -10.84 4.46
C HIS A 119 -0.79 -10.58 3.42
N TRP A 120 -0.48 -11.57 2.61
CA TRP A 120 0.53 -11.45 1.56
C TRP A 120 0.00 -10.65 0.36
N LYS A 121 -1.27 -10.94 0.02
CA LYS A 121 -1.96 -10.31 -1.10
C LYS A 121 -3.40 -9.96 -0.75
N MET A 122 -3.79 -8.73 -1.07
CA MET A 122 -5.13 -8.19 -0.91
C MET A 122 -5.74 -7.88 -2.28
N SER A 123 -7.06 -7.72 -2.31
CA SER A 123 -7.75 -7.15 -3.47
C SER A 123 -7.31 -5.73 -3.79
N ILE A 124 -7.59 -5.26 -5.00
CA ILE A 124 -7.34 -3.92 -5.53
C ILE A 124 -7.89 -2.86 -4.58
N ASP A 125 -9.07 -3.08 -4.01
CA ASP A 125 -9.72 -2.15 -3.06
C ASP A 125 -9.38 -2.42 -1.59
N LEU A 126 -8.46 -3.35 -1.32
CA LEU A 126 -8.05 -3.79 0.02
C LEU A 126 -9.18 -4.38 0.89
N SER A 127 -10.34 -4.69 0.31
CA SER A 127 -11.51 -5.18 1.06
C SER A 127 -11.40 -6.64 1.51
N ARG A 128 -10.61 -7.48 0.83
CA ARG A 128 -10.51 -8.92 1.12
C ARG A 128 -9.10 -9.49 0.87
N PRO A 129 -8.67 -10.48 1.67
CA PRO A 129 -7.44 -11.21 1.38
C PRO A 129 -7.61 -12.13 0.16
N LEU A 130 -6.67 -12.03 -0.78
CA LEU A 130 -6.57 -12.95 -1.92
C LEU A 130 -5.66 -14.13 -1.58
N VAL A 131 -4.60 -13.88 -0.78
CA VAL A 131 -3.77 -14.93 -0.19
C VAL A 131 -3.53 -14.63 1.28
N ALA A 132 -4.14 -15.44 2.15
CA ALA A 132 -4.10 -15.28 3.59
C ALA A 132 -2.83 -15.89 4.26
N ALA A 133 -1.70 -15.83 3.57
CA ALA A 133 -0.38 -16.15 4.11
C ALA A 133 0.36 -14.85 4.47
N MET A 134 1.54 -14.96 5.07
CA MET A 134 2.46 -13.85 5.32
C MET A 134 3.82 -14.19 4.73
N GLY A 135 4.45 -13.27 4.00
CA GLY A 135 5.84 -13.41 3.60
C GLY A 135 6.75 -13.34 4.82
N MET A 136 7.82 -14.15 4.86
CA MET A 136 8.66 -14.29 6.06
C MET A 136 9.22 -12.96 6.60
N HIS A 137 9.39 -11.95 5.75
CA HIS A 137 9.94 -10.63 6.14
C HIS A 137 8.97 -9.46 6.00
N ASP A 138 7.70 -9.69 5.63
CA ASP A 138 6.77 -8.59 5.34
C ASP A 138 6.62 -7.63 6.53
N ALA A 139 6.56 -8.15 7.77
CA ALA A 139 6.47 -7.32 8.96
C ALA A 139 7.74 -6.50 9.22
N LEU A 140 8.92 -7.08 8.97
CA LEU A 140 10.20 -6.41 9.14
C LEU A 140 10.38 -5.30 8.09
N ASP A 141 10.11 -5.61 6.82
CA ASP A 141 10.16 -4.65 5.72
C ASP A 141 9.20 -3.49 5.99
N GLY A 142 7.97 -3.79 6.40
CA GLY A 142 7.00 -2.78 6.80
C GLY A 142 7.48 -1.92 7.98
N PHE A 143 8.02 -2.53 9.03
CA PHE A 143 8.55 -1.80 10.19
C PHE A 143 9.65 -0.81 9.78
N ILE A 144 10.64 -1.27 9.01
CA ILE A 144 11.76 -0.45 8.55
C ILE A 144 11.26 0.68 7.65
N THR A 145 10.40 0.37 6.67
CA THR A 145 9.89 1.37 5.74
C THR A 145 9.03 2.41 6.47
N LEU A 146 8.10 2.02 7.35
CA LEU A 146 7.27 3.00 8.07
C LEU A 146 8.11 3.91 8.98
N ARG A 147 9.21 3.41 9.56
CA ARG A 147 10.18 4.24 10.29
C ARG A 147 10.88 5.25 9.38
N GLU A 148 11.28 4.86 8.18
CA GLU A 148 11.81 5.78 7.16
C GLU A 148 10.78 6.86 6.81
N LEU A 149 9.51 6.49 6.64
CA LEU A 149 8.45 7.45 6.30
C LEU A 149 8.27 8.49 7.41
N GLN A 150 8.25 8.06 8.67
CA GLN A 150 8.15 8.96 9.83
C GLN A 150 9.33 9.95 9.87
N HIS A 151 10.54 9.45 9.60
CA HIS A 151 11.73 10.28 9.53
C HIS A 151 11.65 11.31 8.39
N ALA A 152 11.36 10.85 7.17
CA ALA A 152 11.22 11.72 6.00
C ALA A 152 10.13 12.79 6.19
N ALA A 153 8.99 12.41 6.78
CA ALA A 153 7.91 13.34 7.10
C ALA A 153 8.38 14.44 8.06
N THR A 154 9.13 14.08 9.11
CA THR A 154 9.64 15.05 10.10
C THR A 154 10.74 15.94 9.52
N THR A 155 11.55 15.42 8.61
CA THR A 155 12.68 16.17 8.03
C THR A 155 12.29 17.10 6.89
N LEU A 156 11.32 16.70 6.06
CA LEU A 156 10.91 17.44 4.86
C LEU A 156 9.57 18.19 5.02
N SER A 157 8.88 18.03 6.16
CA SER A 157 7.60 18.71 6.44
C SER A 157 7.50 19.19 7.90
N ASP A 158 6.99 20.41 8.07
CA ASP A 158 6.55 20.94 9.38
C ASP A 158 5.11 20.51 9.72
N ALA A 159 4.39 19.84 8.81
CA ALA A 159 3.03 19.40 9.03
C ALA A 159 3.05 18.10 9.85
N GLY A 160 2.41 18.16 11.03
CA GLY A 160 2.28 17.05 11.98
C GLY A 160 2.10 15.71 11.28
N ALA A 161 3.13 14.87 11.39
CA ALA A 161 3.20 13.58 10.74
C ALA A 161 1.91 12.81 11.00
N ASN A 162 1.19 12.50 9.93
CA ASN A 162 0.18 11.46 9.91
C ASN A 162 0.74 10.26 10.70
N ASP A 163 0.08 9.94 11.83
CA ASP A 163 0.71 9.11 12.86
C ASP A 163 0.82 7.64 12.42
N LEU A 164 2.03 7.23 12.04
CA LEU A 164 2.38 5.84 11.76
C LEU A 164 2.85 5.09 13.02
N SER A 165 2.81 5.70 14.22
CA SER A 165 3.40 5.11 15.43
C SER A 165 2.75 3.79 15.82
N GLU A 166 1.42 3.69 15.76
CA GLU A 166 0.72 2.44 16.05
C GLU A 166 1.00 1.36 15.01
N ALA A 167 1.13 1.75 13.74
CA ALA A 167 1.52 0.85 12.65
C ALA A 167 2.92 0.29 12.87
N THR A 168 3.89 1.16 13.12
CA THR A 168 5.29 0.81 13.41
C THR A 168 5.40 -0.09 14.64
N LYS A 169 4.73 0.22 15.76
CA LYS A 169 4.72 -0.63 16.97
C LYS A 169 4.14 -2.01 16.68
N SER A 170 3.03 -2.06 15.95
CA SER A 170 2.35 -3.32 15.61
C SER A 170 3.24 -4.21 14.74
N LEU A 171 3.89 -3.65 13.72
CA LEU A 171 4.79 -4.39 12.84
C LEU A 171 6.05 -4.87 13.58
N ALA A 172 6.61 -4.04 14.46
CA ALA A 172 7.74 -4.44 15.31
C ALA A 172 7.40 -5.64 16.21
N ALA A 173 6.19 -5.66 16.78
CA ALA A 173 5.72 -6.76 17.63
C ALA A 173 5.55 -8.09 16.85
N LEU A 174 5.30 -8.02 15.53
CA LEU A 174 5.22 -9.20 14.66
C LEU A 174 6.61 -9.77 14.28
N CYS A 175 7.70 -9.08 14.60
CA CYS A 175 9.07 -9.50 14.31
C CYS A 175 9.72 -10.30 15.45
N GLN A 176 8.99 -10.57 16.54
CA GLN A 176 9.44 -11.32 17.71
C GLN A 176 9.03 -12.79 17.62
#